data_AF-A0A3C1WPD9-F1
#
_entry.id   AF-A0A3C1WPD9-F1
#
_cell.length_a   1.000
_cell.length_b   1.000
_cell.length_c   1.000
_cell.angle_alpha   90.00
_cell.angle_beta   90.00
_cell.angle_gamma   90.00
#
_symmetry.space_group_name_H-M   'P 1'
#
loop_
_entity.id
_entity.type
_entity.pdbx_description
1 polymer ?
#
loop_
_entity_poly.entity_id
_entity_poly.type
_entity_poly.pdbx_seq_one_letter_code
_entity_poly.pdbx_strand_id
1 'polypeptide(L)'
;MITETGEDPFFIESTDTVSTHGPNCIVRDVLQDKNGNLWFATWKGIIMYDGRVFTNYTLKYGLIHFHVFALFQDSKNKLWFSVARGGVYRFDG
;
A
#
# COMPACT_ATOMS: atom_id res chain seq x y z
N MET A 1 6.98 20.11 -15.64
CA MET A 1 5.52 20.28 -15.74
C MET A 1 5.01 19.12 -16.58
N ILE A 2 4.25 18.22 -15.98
CA ILE A 2 3.45 17.20 -16.68
C ILE A 2 2.01 17.37 -16.17
N THR A 3 1.10 17.40 -17.14
CA THR A 3 -0.22 18.00 -17.14
C THR A 3 -1.29 17.13 -16.50
N GLU A 4 -2.24 17.77 -15.82
CA GLU A 4 -3.53 17.22 -15.40
C GLU A 4 -4.33 16.70 -16.60
N THR A 5 -4.54 15.39 -16.65
CA THR A 5 -5.76 14.79 -17.18
C THR A 5 -6.21 13.68 -16.23
N GLY A 6 -7.18 14.01 -15.37
CA GLY A 6 -8.29 13.14 -15.00
C GLY A 6 -8.07 12.02 -13.99
N GLU A 7 -7.17 11.07 -14.21
CA GLU A 7 -6.93 9.95 -13.29
C GLU A 7 -5.45 9.54 -13.42
N ASP A 8 -4.69 9.72 -12.33
CA ASP A 8 -3.34 9.19 -12.22
C ASP A 8 -3.43 7.65 -12.24
N PRO A 9 -2.86 6.95 -13.24
CA PRO A 9 -3.00 5.50 -13.38
C PRO A 9 -2.31 4.70 -12.25
N PHE A 10 -1.80 5.37 -11.22
CA PHE A 10 -1.01 4.82 -10.14
C PHE A 10 -1.62 4.98 -8.74
N PHE A 11 -2.91 5.33 -8.64
CA PHE A 11 -3.60 5.36 -7.36
C PHE A 11 -3.74 3.95 -6.76
N ILE A 12 -3.38 3.83 -5.48
CA ILE A 12 -3.87 2.74 -4.65
C ILE A 12 -5.28 3.11 -4.20
N GLU A 13 -6.23 2.24 -4.50
CA GLU A 13 -7.52 2.22 -3.82
C GLU A 13 -7.57 0.99 -2.90
N SER A 14 -8.35 1.07 -1.81
CA SER A 14 -8.68 -0.12 -1.03
C SER A 14 -9.49 -1.06 -1.91
N THR A 15 -9.08 -2.33 -1.97
CA THR A 15 -10.08 -3.36 -2.29
C THR A 15 -10.83 -3.61 -1.00
N ASP A 16 -12.16 -3.60 -1.03
CA ASP A 16 -13.03 -3.76 0.15
C ASP A 16 -12.95 -5.14 0.84
N THR A 17 -11.81 -5.83 0.74
CA THR A 17 -11.57 -7.08 1.47
C THR A 17 -11.02 -6.75 2.86
N VAL A 18 -11.94 -6.47 3.77
CA VAL A 18 -11.69 -6.34 5.21
C VAL A 18 -11.66 -7.74 5.83
N SER A 19 -10.60 -8.05 6.58
CA SER A 19 -10.38 -9.36 7.22
C SER A 19 -10.07 -9.18 8.71
N THR A 20 -10.50 -10.13 9.53
CA THR A 20 -10.06 -10.24 10.94
C THR A 20 -8.78 -11.05 11.10
N HIS A 21 -8.33 -11.72 10.04
CA HIS A 21 -7.10 -12.49 10.01
C HIS A 21 -6.01 -11.70 9.29
N GLY A 22 -4.78 -11.77 9.83
CA GLY A 22 -3.60 -11.10 9.27
C GLY A 22 -3.11 -11.67 7.93
N PRO A 23 -1.98 -11.14 7.41
CA PRO A 23 -1.39 -11.59 6.15
C PRO A 23 -1.16 -13.10 6.11
N ASN A 24 -1.67 -13.77 5.07
CA ASN A 24 -1.45 -15.21 4.81
C ASN A 24 -0.34 -15.48 3.79
N CYS A 25 0.54 -14.50 3.56
CA CYS A 25 1.62 -14.56 2.58
C CYS A 25 2.88 -13.90 3.13
N ILE A 26 3.95 -13.91 2.33
CA ILE A 26 5.23 -13.34 2.75
C ILE A 26 5.10 -11.83 2.97
N VAL A 27 5.46 -11.40 4.18
CA VAL A 27 5.65 -10.01 4.56
C VAL A 27 7.12 -9.67 4.40
N ARG A 28 7.42 -8.59 3.65
CA ARG A 28 8.78 -8.10 3.38
C ARG A 28 9.20 -6.98 4.31
N ASP A 29 8.25 -6.13 4.68
CA ASP A 29 8.48 -4.95 5.49
C ASP A 29 7.23 -4.61 6.30
N VAL A 30 7.44 -3.98 7.46
CA VAL A 30 6.38 -3.55 8.38
C VAL A 30 6.69 -2.15 8.88
N LEU A 31 5.72 -1.26 8.78
CA LEU A 31 5.84 0.12 9.23
C LEU A 31 4.64 0.51 10.09
N GLN A 32 4.89 1.10 11.25
CA GLN A 32 3.84 1.82 11.97
C GLN A 32 3.79 3.27 11.48
N ASP A 33 2.63 3.73 11.01
CA ASP A 33 2.46 5.13 10.64
C ASP A 33 2.28 6.03 11.87
N LYS A 34 2.41 7.35 11.69
CA LYS A 34 2.19 8.34 12.75
C LYS A 34 0.76 8.36 13.33
N ASN A 35 -0.22 7.73 12.68
CA ASN A 35 -1.59 7.60 13.19
C ASN A 35 -1.77 6.32 14.02
N GLY A 36 -0.75 5.47 14.10
CA GLY A 36 -0.76 4.22 14.86
C GLY A 36 -1.14 2.98 14.05
N ASN A 37 -1.47 3.11 12.76
CA ASN A 37 -1.79 1.97 11.91
C ASN A 37 -0.53 1.18 11.56
N LEU A 38 -0.65 -0.14 11.46
CA LEU A 38 0.41 -1.00 10.97
C LEU A 38 0.23 -1.27 9.48
N TRP A 39 1.26 -1.01 8.71
CA TRP A 39 1.33 -1.25 7.28
C TRP A 39 2.26 -2.42 7.00
N PHE A 40 1.84 -3.30 6.10
CA PHE A 40 2.56 -4.51 5.72
C PHE A 40 2.81 -4.51 4.22
N ALA A 41 4.08 -4.52 3.82
CA ALA A 41 4.46 -4.79 2.43
C ALA A 41 4.46 -6.29 2.22
N THR A 42 3.60 -6.78 1.33
CA THR A 42 3.43 -8.21 1.08
C THR A 42 3.67 -8.56 -0.38
N TRP A 43 3.82 -9.85 -0.66
CA TRP A 43 3.87 -10.34 -2.04
C TRP A 43 2.55 -10.14 -2.81
N LYS A 44 1.44 -9.91 -2.11
CA LYS A 44 0.11 -9.73 -2.71
C LYS A 44 -0.38 -8.28 -2.70
N GLY A 45 0.49 -7.33 -2.34
CA GLY A 45 0.13 -5.91 -2.21
C GLY A 45 0.36 -5.39 -0.80
N ILE A 46 -0.42 -4.39 -0.42
CA ILE A 46 -0.30 -3.71 0.87
C ILE A 46 -1.45 -4.14 1.78
N ILE A 47 -1.15 -4.38 3.04
CA ILE A 47 -2.18 -4.59 4.07
C ILE A 47 -2.00 -3.50 5.12
N MET A 48 -3.09 -2.93 5.60
CA MET A 48 -3.11 -2.02 6.75
C MET A 48 -3.91 -2.65 7.89
N TYR A 49 -3.46 -2.47 9.13
CA TYR A 49 -4.18 -2.86 10.33
C TYR A 49 -4.37 -1.65 11.23
N ASP A 50 -5.63 -1.34 11.54
CA ASP A 50 -6.05 -0.17 12.33
C ASP A 50 -6.16 -0.47 13.84
N GLY A 51 -5.73 -1.66 14.28
CA GLY A 51 -5.93 -2.15 15.65
C GLY A 51 -7.20 -3.01 15.82
N ARG A 52 -8.02 -3.16 14.78
CA ARG A 52 -9.25 -3.97 14.80
C ARG A 52 -9.35 -4.91 13.60
N VAL A 53 -9.11 -4.39 12.40
CA VAL A 53 -9.29 -5.12 11.14
C VAL A 53 -8.11 -4.90 10.19
N PHE A 54 -7.88 -5.89 9.33
CA PHE A 54 -6.91 -5.83 8.25
C PHE A 54 -7.60 -5.43 6.95
N THR A 55 -7.14 -4.35 6.31
CA THR A 55 -7.64 -3.86 5.01
C THR A 55 -6.60 -4.12 3.94
N ASN A 56 -7.00 -4.78 2.85
CA ASN A 56 -6.11 -5.06 1.71
C ASN A 56 -6.22 -3.96 0.66
N TYR A 57 -5.08 -3.38 0.32
CA TYR A 57 -4.93 -2.38 -0.71
C TYR A 57 -4.22 -2.99 -1.91
N THR A 58 -4.89 -2.98 -3.07
CA THR A 58 -4.29 -3.42 -4.35
C THR A 58 -4.35 -2.29 -5.33
N LEU A 59 -3.33 -2.18 -6.18
CA LEU A 59 -3.30 -1.18 -7.23
C LEU A 59 -4.34 -1.54 -8.30
N LYS A 60 -5.34 -0.69 -8.47
CA LYS A 60 -6.34 -0.80 -9.56
C LYS A 60 -5.57 -0.64 -10.88
N TYR A 61 -5.96 -1.37 -11.93
CA TYR A 61 -5.28 -1.47 -13.24
C TYR A 61 -4.13 -2.50 -13.36
N GLY A 62 -4.46 -3.79 -13.16
CA GLY A 62 -3.66 -4.89 -13.70
C GLY A 62 -2.35 -5.18 -12.96
N LEU A 63 -2.11 -4.47 -11.86
CA LEU A 63 -0.95 -4.64 -10.97
C LEU A 63 -1.17 -5.77 -9.95
N ILE A 64 -2.01 -6.76 -10.29
CA ILE A 64 -2.43 -7.93 -9.49
C ILE A 64 -1.29 -8.86 -9.03
N HIS A 65 -0.04 -8.57 -9.39
CA HIS A 65 1.11 -9.44 -9.09
C HIS A 65 2.40 -8.67 -8.75
N PHE A 66 2.31 -7.45 -8.22
CA PHE A 66 3.53 -6.76 -7.84
C PHE A 66 3.86 -6.87 -6.36
N HIS A 67 5.02 -7.47 -6.09
CA HIS A 67 5.56 -7.62 -4.75
C HIS A 67 5.95 -6.25 -4.21
N VAL A 68 5.39 -5.87 -3.06
CA VAL A 68 5.80 -4.67 -2.35
C VAL A 68 7.01 -5.03 -1.50
N PHE A 69 8.07 -4.24 -1.59
CA PHE A 69 9.35 -4.53 -0.95
C PHE A 69 9.63 -3.72 0.31
N ALA A 70 9.28 -2.43 0.28
CA ALA A 70 9.62 -1.51 1.35
C ALA A 70 8.52 -0.48 1.51
N LEU A 71 8.34 -0.05 2.75
CA LEU A 71 7.45 1.01 3.17
C LEU A 71 8.27 2.15 3.74
N PHE A 72 7.86 3.38 3.47
CA PHE A 72 8.51 4.56 4.00
C PHE A 72 7.50 5.66 4.25
N GLN A 73 7.49 6.24 5.45
CA GLN A 73 6.70 7.44 5.73
C GLN A 73 7.61 8.66 5.82
N ASP A 74 7.31 9.68 5.03
CA ASP A 74 8.10 10.89 4.99
C ASP A 74 7.76 11.87 6.16
N SER A 75 8.54 12.96 6.23
CA SER A 75 8.34 14.00 7.24
C SER A 75 6.99 14.71 7.12
N LYS A 76 6.37 14.72 5.93
CA LYS A 76 5.05 15.30 5.63
C LYS A 76 3.90 14.32 5.82
N ASN A 77 4.15 13.18 6.49
CA ASN A 77 3.15 12.16 6.78
C ASN A 77 2.61 11.43 5.53
N LYS A 78 3.34 11.49 4.40
CA LYS A 78 2.97 10.73 3.20
C LYS A 78 3.62 9.36 3.25
N LEU A 79 2.82 8.35 2.94
CA LEU A 79 3.26 6.97 2.88
C LEU A 79 3.70 6.64 1.46
N TRP A 80 4.87 6.04 1.34
CA TRP A 80 5.52 5.64 0.12
C TRP A 80 5.79 4.15 0.15
N PHE A 81 5.73 3.51 -1.00
CA PHE A 81 6.00 2.08 -1.13
C PHE A 81 6.73 1.78 -2.43
N SER A 82 7.71 0.89 -2.34
CA SER A 82 8.46 0.42 -3.51
C SER A 82 7.86 -0.88 -4.02
N VAL A 83 7.63 -0.93 -5.33
CA VAL A 83 6.98 -2.06 -6.00
C VAL A 83 7.98 -2.71 -6.94
N ALA A 84 8.05 -4.04 -6.88
CA ALA A 84 8.88 -4.83 -7.79
C ALA A 84 8.65 -4.41 -9.24
N ARG A 85 9.69 -3.95 -9.95
CA ARG A 85 9.59 -3.58 -11.37
C ARG A 85 8.61 -2.42 -11.69
N GLY A 86 8.00 -1.78 -10.68
CA GLY A 86 7.05 -0.67 -10.85
C GLY A 86 7.60 0.69 -10.36
N GLY A 87 8.64 0.69 -9.52
CA GLY A 87 9.23 1.92 -8.99
C GLY A 87 8.72 2.26 -7.60
N VAL A 88 8.59 3.57 -7.30
CA VAL A 88 8.16 4.08 -6.00
C VAL A 88 6.87 4.87 -6.17
N TYR A 89 5.92 4.59 -5.30
CA TYR A 89 4.57 5.12 -5.36
C TYR A 89 4.17 5.72 -4.02
N ARG A 90 3.20 6.63 -4.05
CA ARG A 90 2.66 7.32 -2.87
C ARG A 90 1.23 6.85 -2.61
N PHE A 91 0.91 6.61 -1.35
CA PHE A 91 -0.44 6.32 -0.90
C PHE A 91 -1.10 7.63 -0.45
N ASP A 92 -2.27 7.94 -1.03
CA ASP A 92 -2.95 9.23 -0.80
C ASP A 92 -4.13 9.18 0.19
N GLY A 93 -4.52 7.98 0.66
CA GLY A 93 -5.59 7.83 1.66
C GLY A 93 -6.92 7.52 1.01
#